data_AF-A0A8K1DBR7-F1
#
_entry.id   AF-A0A8K1DBR7-F1
#
_cell.length_a   1.000
_cell.length_b   1.000
_cell.length_c   1.000
_cell.angle_alpha   90.00
_cell.angle_beta   90.00
_cell.angle_gamma   90.00
#
_symmetry.space_group_name_H-M   'P 1'
#
loop_
_entity.id
_entity.type
_entity.pdbx_description
1 polymer ?
#
loop_
_entity_poly.entity_id
_entity_poly.type
_entity_poly.pdbx_seq_one_letter_code
_entity_poly.pdbx_strand_id
1 'polypeptide(L)'
;MEARIRTWPKVHDDQPKLLGYAGFKAACMRIASVDDREKTPNFGKQLVSLGTVVVTPPMVIIGIRGYSKDRYGLDSLFDIYAKDLPKELSRLFKTKYDEKGIERAEKSLRHIDELFAITSVLPSRAGLEQKKPYVFEVAVKGGDIPKQFAFLKELLGKEVKIDQVFQKGADVDVAAITKGKGFEAQLQDGESKRNNTSQEKVSGLLVL
;
A
#
# COMPACT_ATOMS: atom_id res chain seq x y z
N MET A 1 -7.54 -3.23 10.54
CA MET A 1 -6.49 -4.15 10.07
C MET A 1 -6.09 -3.68 8.70
N GLU A 2 -4.79 -3.53 8.44
CA GLU A 2 -4.26 -2.97 7.19
C GLU A 2 -3.18 -3.91 6.64
N ALA A 3 -3.03 -3.93 5.31
CA ALA A 3 -2.01 -4.75 4.67
C ALA A 3 -0.63 -4.14 4.93
N ARG A 4 0.29 -4.95 5.47
CA ARG A 4 1.65 -4.51 5.76
C ARG A 4 2.57 -4.81 4.58
N ILE A 5 3.19 -3.76 4.05
CA ILE A 5 4.24 -3.88 3.03
C ILE A 5 5.54 -4.29 3.74
N ARG A 6 6.14 -5.38 3.27
CA ARG A 6 7.37 -5.95 3.88
C ARG A 6 8.64 -5.38 3.24
N THR A 7 8.61 -5.19 1.93
CA THR A 7 9.77 -4.80 1.14
C THR A 7 9.32 -3.83 0.06
N TRP A 8 10.13 -2.81 -0.18
CA TRP A 8 9.93 -1.85 -1.26
C TRP A 8 10.93 -2.10 -2.39
N PRO A 9 10.53 -1.89 -3.66
CA PRO A 9 11.44 -2.06 -4.78
C PRO A 9 12.57 -1.03 -4.73
N LYS A 10 13.75 -1.45 -5.18
CA LYS A 10 14.89 -0.55 -5.38
C LYS A 10 14.70 0.15 -6.73
N VAL A 11 14.49 1.45 -6.70
CA VAL A 11 14.33 2.28 -7.90
C VAL A 11 15.55 3.18 -8.05
N HIS A 12 16.18 3.12 -9.22
CA HIS A 12 17.40 3.86 -9.57
C HIS A 12 17.13 5.06 -10.50
N ASP A 13 15.91 5.59 -10.48
CA ASP A 13 15.56 6.80 -11.23
C ASP A 13 16.25 8.04 -10.63
N ASP A 14 16.54 9.05 -11.44
CA ASP A 14 17.13 10.32 -10.96
C ASP A 14 16.14 11.20 -10.18
N GLN A 15 14.83 11.00 -10.41
CA GLN A 15 13.78 11.79 -9.79
C GLN A 15 13.13 11.03 -8.62
N PRO A 16 12.93 11.68 -7.46
CA PRO A 16 12.26 11.06 -6.32
C PRO A 16 10.77 10.83 -6.64
N LYS A 17 10.30 9.62 -6.34
CA LYS A 17 8.91 9.20 -6.54
C LYS A 17 8.38 8.46 -5.32
N LEU A 18 7.09 8.59 -5.08
CA LEU A 18 6.35 7.74 -4.14
C LEU A 18 6.11 6.38 -4.78
N LEU A 19 6.24 5.30 -4.01
CA LEU A 19 6.10 3.94 -4.54
C LEU A 19 4.77 3.26 -4.19
N GLY A 20 3.96 3.89 -3.35
CA GLY A 20 2.77 3.28 -2.77
C GLY A 20 1.58 4.21 -2.77
N TYR A 21 0.41 3.62 -2.92
CA TYR A 21 -0.88 4.30 -2.84
C TYR A 21 -1.90 3.34 -2.23
N ALA A 22 -2.84 3.85 -1.43
CA ALA A 22 -3.93 3.03 -0.90
C ALA A 22 -5.23 3.28 -1.68
N GLY A 23 -5.91 2.18 -1.99
CA GLY A 23 -7.21 2.20 -2.67
C GLY A 23 -8.17 1.20 -2.07
N PHE A 24 -9.46 1.40 -2.32
CA PHE A 24 -10.54 0.55 -1.84
C PHE A 24 -11.14 -0.21 -3.02
N LYS A 25 -11.17 -1.54 -2.94
CA LYS A 25 -11.82 -2.37 -3.96
C LYS A 25 -13.31 -2.05 -4.00
N ALA A 26 -13.80 -1.60 -5.15
CA ALA A 26 -15.20 -1.20 -5.32
C ALA A 26 -16.01 -2.24 -6.10
N ALA A 27 -15.46 -2.76 -7.19
CA ALA A 27 -16.17 -3.72 -8.04
C ALA A 27 -15.23 -4.66 -8.80
N CYS A 28 -15.78 -5.73 -9.36
CA CYS A 28 -15.15 -6.52 -10.40
C CYS A 28 -16.01 -6.43 -11.66
N MET A 29 -15.40 -6.31 -12.82
CA MET A 29 -16.07 -6.24 -14.12
C MET A 29 -15.38 -7.12 -15.16
N ARG A 30 -16.06 -7.37 -16.27
CA ARG A 30 -15.48 -8.03 -17.45
C ARG A 30 -15.08 -6.95 -18.43
N ILE A 31 -13.83 -6.99 -18.88
CA ILE A 31 -13.28 -6.07 -19.87
C ILE A 31 -13.12 -6.84 -21.17
N ALA A 32 -13.75 -6.34 -22.24
CA ALA A 32 -13.51 -6.83 -23.58
C ALA A 32 -12.36 -6.04 -24.19
N SER A 33 -11.29 -6.73 -24.58
CA SER A 33 -10.13 -6.17 -25.27
C SER A 33 -9.83 -6.97 -26.54
N VAL A 34 -9.23 -6.34 -27.54
CA VAL A 34 -8.70 -7.04 -28.71
C VAL A 34 -7.29 -7.52 -28.38
N ASP A 35 -6.93 -8.74 -28.76
CA ASP A 35 -5.56 -9.25 -28.57
C ASP A 35 -4.65 -8.77 -29.71
N ASP A 36 -3.71 -7.90 -29.38
CA ASP A 36 -2.75 -7.30 -30.33
C ASP A 36 -1.42 -8.09 -30.43
N ARG A 37 -1.35 -9.31 -29.87
CA ARG A 37 -0.13 -10.11 -29.89
C ARG A 37 -0.02 -10.95 -31.17
N GLU A 38 0.84 -10.54 -32.11
CA GLU A 38 0.96 -11.11 -33.46
C GLU A 38 1.20 -12.63 -33.57
N LYS A 39 1.71 -13.28 -32.52
CA LYS A 39 2.03 -14.73 -32.51
C LYS A 39 1.06 -15.59 -31.69
N THR A 40 -0.10 -15.05 -31.31
CA THR A 40 -1.13 -15.83 -30.60
C THR A 40 -2.23 -16.28 -31.57
N PRO A 41 -2.83 -17.47 -31.38
CA PRO A 41 -4.02 -17.91 -32.14
C PRO A 41 -5.24 -16.99 -32.02
N ASN A 42 -5.19 -16.04 -31.08
CA ASN A 42 -6.23 -15.09 -30.76
C ASN A 42 -5.95 -13.68 -31.30
N PHE A 43 -4.86 -13.48 -32.05
CA PHE A 43 -4.57 -12.18 -32.67
C PHE A 43 -5.76 -11.63 -33.45
N GLY A 44 -6.15 -10.39 -33.14
CA GLY A 44 -7.30 -9.70 -33.75
C GLY A 44 -8.68 -10.21 -33.30
N LYS A 45 -8.77 -11.17 -32.37
CA LYS A 45 -10.04 -11.63 -31.78
C LYS A 45 -10.33 -10.90 -30.47
N GLN A 46 -11.61 -10.81 -30.14
CA GLN A 46 -12.07 -10.28 -28.85
C GLN A 46 -11.76 -11.27 -27.73
N LEU A 47 -11.05 -10.79 -26.72
CA LEU A 47 -10.77 -11.52 -25.48
C LEU A 47 -11.50 -10.82 -24.33
N VAL A 48 -12.14 -11.62 -23.47
CA VAL A 48 -12.82 -11.12 -22.27
C VAL A 48 -11.98 -11.45 -21.06
N SER A 49 -11.42 -10.42 -20.42
CA SER A 49 -10.65 -10.52 -19.19
C SER A 49 -11.46 -10.02 -17.99
N LEU A 50 -11.04 -10.41 -16.79
CA LEU A 50 -11.62 -9.88 -15.55
C LEU A 50 -10.79 -8.68 -15.09
N GLY A 51 -11.46 -7.55 -14.89
CA GLY A 51 -10.89 -6.34 -14.30
C GLY A 51 -11.43 -6.11 -12.89
N THR A 52 -10.61 -5.53 -12.01
CA THR A 52 -11.06 -5.03 -10.71
C THR A 52 -11.04 -3.51 -10.73
N VAL A 53 -12.13 -2.89 -10.29
CA VAL A 53 -12.23 -1.44 -10.11
C VAL A 53 -11.87 -1.10 -8.67
N VAL A 54 -10.85 -0.27 -8.51
CA VAL A 54 -10.37 0.22 -7.22
C VAL A 54 -10.61 1.73 -7.17
N VAL A 55 -11.30 2.18 -6.13
CA VAL A 55 -11.52 3.61 -5.86
C VAL A 55 -10.34 4.13 -5.06
N THR A 56 -9.72 5.19 -5.57
CA THR A 56 -8.45 5.74 -5.05
C THR A 56 -8.70 7.18 -4.59
N PRO A 57 -9.18 7.39 -3.35
CA PRO A 57 -9.35 8.74 -2.82
C PRO A 57 -7.99 9.44 -2.70
N PRO A 58 -7.92 10.79 -2.81
CA PRO A 58 -6.68 11.53 -2.60
C PRO A 58 -6.08 11.26 -1.22
N MET A 59 -4.78 10.99 -1.17
CA MET A 59 -4.05 10.75 0.07
C MET A 59 -3.31 12.00 0.53
N VAL A 60 -3.24 12.26 1.82
CA VAL A 60 -2.56 13.44 2.39
C VAL A 60 -1.23 13.00 2.99
N ILE A 61 -0.13 13.66 2.64
CA ILE A 61 1.16 13.41 3.30
C ILE A 61 1.18 14.19 4.62
N ILE A 62 1.15 13.45 5.73
CA ILE A 62 1.04 14.00 7.07
C ILE A 62 2.41 14.18 7.74
N GLY A 63 3.43 13.46 7.27
CA GLY A 63 4.73 13.47 7.89
C GLY A 63 5.83 12.81 7.08
N ILE A 64 7.05 12.93 7.58
CA ILE A 64 8.26 12.36 7.01
C ILE A 64 8.94 11.55 8.10
N ARG A 65 9.31 10.32 7.76
CA ARG A 65 10.07 9.42 8.63
C ARG A 65 11.40 9.08 7.98
N GLY A 66 12.49 9.24 8.74
CA GLY A 66 13.83 8.86 8.32
C GLY A 66 14.31 7.62 9.08
N TYR A 67 14.78 6.62 8.35
CA TYR A 67 15.38 5.41 8.92
C TYR A 67 16.90 5.42 8.77
N SER A 68 17.59 5.05 9.84
CA SER A 68 19.01 4.75 9.88
C SER A 68 19.19 3.23 9.95
N LYS A 69 20.19 2.69 9.26
CA LYS A 69 20.51 1.28 9.30
C LYS A 69 21.58 1.00 10.35
N ASP A 70 21.16 0.34 11.42
CA ASP A 70 22.04 -0.18 12.45
C ASP A 70 22.37 -1.66 12.18
N ARG A 71 23.23 -2.26 13.01
CA ARG A 71 23.61 -3.68 12.89
C ARG A 71 22.42 -4.63 13.04
N TYR A 72 21.36 -4.19 13.70
CA TYR A 72 20.17 -4.99 14.01
C TYR A 72 19.00 -4.77 13.05
N GLY A 73 19.05 -3.72 12.21
CA GLY A 73 17.93 -3.39 11.33
C GLY A 73 17.83 -1.91 10.99
N LEU A 74 16.64 -1.50 10.57
CA LEU A 74 16.30 -0.11 10.29
C LEU A 74 15.60 0.49 11.52
N ASP A 75 16.19 1.53 12.09
CA ASP A 75 15.65 2.24 13.25
C ASP A 75 15.21 3.67 12.85
N SER A 76 14.05 4.10 13.36
CA SER A 76 13.50 5.42 13.04
C SER A 76 14.29 6.52 13.76
N LEU A 77 14.99 7.36 13.02
CA LEU A 77 15.84 8.43 13.57
C LEU A 77 15.04 9.69 13.88
N PHE A 78 14.05 10.03 13.05
CA PHE A 78 13.11 11.11 13.34
C PHE A 78 11.76 10.90 12.65
N ASP A 79 10.76 11.55 13.22
CA ASP A 79 9.44 11.78 12.64
C ASP A 79 9.14 13.27 12.62
N ILE A 80 8.82 13.81 11.45
CA ILE A 80 8.32 15.19 11.30
C ILE A 80 6.87 15.12 10.87
N TYR A 81 6.01 15.93 11.48
CA TYR A 81 4.61 16.06 11.10
C TYR A 81 4.31 17.46 10.56
N ALA A 82 3.35 17.55 9.65
CA ALA A 82 2.85 18.81 9.12
C ALA A 82 2.13 19.64 10.20
N LYS A 83 2.09 20.96 10.01
CA LYS A 83 1.38 21.90 10.91
C LYS A 83 -0.13 21.79 10.75
N ASP A 84 -0.59 21.80 9.49
CA ASP A 84 -2.00 21.68 9.16
C ASP A 84 -2.30 20.22 8.81
N LEU A 85 -3.11 19.59 9.65
CA LEU A 85 -3.45 18.18 9.55
C LEU A 85 -4.98 18.04 9.59
N PRO A 86 -5.54 17.10 8.81
CA PRO A 86 -6.98 16.82 8.86
C PRO A 86 -7.43 16.52 10.28
N LYS A 87 -8.55 17.13 10.71
CA LYS A 87 -9.10 16.96 12.07
C LYS A 87 -9.40 15.50 12.38
N GLU A 88 -9.68 14.69 11.36
CA GLU A 88 -9.95 13.26 11.47
C GLU A 88 -8.76 12.45 12.01
N LEU A 89 -7.51 12.94 11.87
CA LEU A 89 -6.34 12.26 12.45
C LEU A 89 -6.34 12.23 13.98
N SER A 90 -7.00 13.20 14.63
CA SER A 90 -7.14 13.22 16.09
C SER A 90 -7.83 11.97 16.64
N ARG A 91 -8.56 11.22 15.79
CA ARG A 91 -9.21 9.94 16.14
C ARG A 91 -8.23 8.77 16.25
N LEU A 92 -7.01 8.92 15.72
CA LEU A 92 -5.97 7.88 15.74
C LEU A 92 -4.91 8.18 16.80
N PHE A 93 -4.26 9.34 16.71
CA PHE A 93 -3.21 9.74 17.65
C PHE A 93 -3.12 11.26 17.75
N LYS A 94 -2.59 11.74 18.88
CA LYS A 94 -2.29 13.17 19.08
C LYS A 94 -0.96 13.48 18.40
N THR A 95 -0.98 14.25 17.31
CA THR A 95 0.22 14.75 16.66
C THR A 95 0.85 15.87 17.48
N LYS A 96 2.16 15.76 17.75
CA LYS A 96 2.97 16.85 18.29
C LYS A 96 3.70 17.50 17.13
N TYR A 97 3.28 18.70 16.75
CA TYR A 97 3.99 19.51 15.78
C TYR A 97 5.22 20.14 16.45
N ASP A 98 6.40 19.93 15.88
CA ASP A 98 7.65 20.57 16.31
C ASP A 98 8.11 21.55 15.23
N GLU A 99 8.07 22.85 15.55
CA GLU A 99 8.51 23.92 14.65
C GLU A 99 9.98 23.78 14.24
N LYS A 100 10.82 23.19 15.10
CA LYS A 100 12.25 22.94 14.82
C LYS A 100 12.50 21.55 14.23
N GLY A 101 11.46 20.76 13.98
CA GLY A 101 11.58 19.40 13.48
C GLY A 101 12.25 19.34 12.11
N ILE A 102 11.90 20.25 11.21
CA ILE A 102 12.45 20.32 9.85
C ILE A 102 13.95 20.64 9.88
N GLU A 103 14.37 21.64 10.64
CA GLU A 103 15.78 22.03 10.77
C GLU A 103 16.63 20.92 11.39
N ARG A 104 16.09 20.18 12.36
CA ARG A 104 16.78 19.02 12.96
C ARG A 104 16.96 17.89 11.96
N ALA A 105 15.93 17.59 11.18
CA ALA A 105 16.02 16.55 10.15
C ALA A 105 17.03 16.91 9.06
N GLU A 106 17.08 18.18 8.63
CA GLU A 106 18.06 18.66 7.66
C GLU A 106 19.51 18.42 8.12
N LYS A 107 19.78 18.58 9.43
CA LYS A 107 21.09 18.28 10.02
C LYS A 107 21.39 16.78 10.04
N SER A 108 20.37 15.96 10.28
CA SER A 108 20.50 14.51 10.41
C SER A 108 20.48 13.75 9.08
N LEU A 109 20.29 14.42 7.93
CA LEU A 109 20.24 13.79 6.60
C LEU A 109 21.44 12.89 6.28
N ARG A 110 22.61 13.16 6.88
CA ARG A 110 23.84 12.37 6.67
C ARG A 110 23.79 10.96 7.27
N HIS A 111 22.91 10.74 8.24
CA HIS A 111 22.79 9.47 8.96
C HIS A 111 21.55 8.67 8.53
N ILE A 112 20.87 9.10 7.46
CA ILE A 112 19.68 8.43 6.95
C ILE A 112 20.10 7.51 5.82
N ASP A 113 19.53 6.31 5.80
CA ASP A 113 19.65 5.38 4.68
C ASP A 113 18.36 5.34 3.85
N GLU A 114 17.19 5.45 4.50
CA GLU A 114 15.89 5.39 3.82
C GLU A 114 14.91 6.45 4.33
N LEU A 115 14.18 7.06 3.38
CA LEU A 115 13.12 8.03 3.66
C LEU A 115 11.74 7.49 3.30
N PHE A 116 10.79 7.77 4.17
CA PHE A 116 9.39 7.37 4.04
C PHE A 116 8.47 8.57 4.24
N ALA A 117 7.43 8.66 3.43
CA ALA A 117 6.30 9.55 3.63
C ALA A 117 5.28 8.86 4.55
N ILE A 118 4.96 9.48 5.68
CA ILE A 118 3.80 9.09 6.47
C ILE A 118 2.58 9.68 5.79
N THR A 119 1.68 8.81 5.33
CA THR A 119 0.56 9.19 4.49
C THR A 119 -0.75 8.77 5.15
N SER A 120 -1.78 9.60 4.99
CA SER A 120 -3.12 9.32 5.48
C SER A 120 -4.14 9.26 4.35
N VAL A 121 -5.01 8.25 4.39
CA VAL A 121 -6.16 8.11 3.50
C VAL A 121 -7.44 8.09 4.31
N LEU A 122 -8.42 8.88 3.86
CA LEU A 122 -9.72 8.99 4.52
C LEU A 122 -10.78 8.12 3.80
N PRO A 123 -11.33 7.08 4.45
CA PRO A 123 -12.31 6.18 3.81
C PRO A 123 -13.61 6.86 3.43
N SER A 124 -14.02 7.89 4.17
CA SER A 124 -15.21 8.69 3.85
C SER A 124 -15.15 9.33 2.47
N ARG A 125 -13.95 9.68 1.99
CA ARG A 125 -13.75 10.20 0.64
C ARG A 125 -13.90 9.13 -0.45
N ALA A 126 -13.83 7.85 -0.09
CA ALA A 126 -14.14 6.74 -0.98
C ALA A 126 -15.62 6.29 -0.88
N GLY A 127 -16.45 7.01 -0.12
CA GLY A 127 -17.88 6.67 0.07
C GLY A 127 -18.13 5.62 1.18
N LEU A 128 -17.13 5.31 2.00
CA LEU A 128 -17.30 4.40 3.14
C LEU A 128 -17.79 5.15 4.39
N GLU A 129 -18.59 4.50 5.23
CA GLU A 129 -19.10 5.11 6.47
C GLU A 129 -18.01 5.34 7.54
N GLN A 130 -16.86 4.68 7.39
CA GLN A 130 -15.76 4.76 8.34
C GLN A 130 -15.10 6.15 8.33
N LYS A 131 -15.18 6.84 9.47
CA LYS A 131 -14.56 8.16 9.69
C LYS A 131 -13.10 8.11 10.19
N LYS A 132 -12.63 6.91 10.56
CA LYS A 132 -11.26 6.70 11.05
C LYS A 132 -10.31 6.62 9.85
N PRO A 133 -9.32 7.52 9.73
CA PRO A 133 -8.34 7.45 8.64
C PRO A 133 -7.48 6.19 8.75
N TYR A 134 -6.91 5.77 7.62
CA TYR A 134 -5.77 4.85 7.58
C TYR A 134 -4.49 5.67 7.50
N VAL A 135 -3.46 5.27 8.23
CA VAL A 135 -2.15 5.92 8.24
C VAL A 135 -1.11 4.86 8.01
N PHE A 136 -0.29 5.04 6.98
CA PHE A 136 0.75 4.08 6.60
C PHE A 136 1.95 4.83 6.03
N GLU A 137 3.07 4.13 5.99
CA GLU A 137 4.31 4.64 5.43
C GLU A 137 4.42 4.26 3.96
N VAL A 138 4.90 5.19 3.15
CA VAL A 138 5.18 4.99 1.73
C VAL A 138 6.66 5.28 1.50
N ALA A 139 7.39 4.32 0.96
CA ALA A 139 8.79 4.54 0.62
C ALA A 139 8.92 5.58 -0.49
N VAL A 140 9.92 6.45 -0.35
CA VAL A 140 10.32 7.38 -1.40
C VAL A 140 11.66 6.91 -1.92
N LYS A 141 11.73 6.65 -3.22
CA LYS A 141 12.95 6.18 -3.88
C LYS A 141 13.19 7.01 -5.15
N GLY A 142 14.41 6.93 -5.66
CA GLY A 142 14.90 7.76 -6.76
C GLY A 142 15.63 9.02 -6.27
N GLY A 143 16.64 9.44 -7.02
CA GLY A 143 17.55 10.54 -6.68
C GLY A 143 18.32 10.30 -5.38
N ASP A 144 18.99 11.36 -4.93
CA ASP A 144 19.75 11.37 -3.68
C ASP A 144 18.83 11.64 -2.47
N ILE A 145 19.25 11.21 -1.28
CA ILE A 145 18.52 11.44 -0.01
C ILE A 145 18.14 12.92 0.21
N PRO A 146 19.01 13.91 -0.07
CA PRO A 146 18.63 15.32 0.04
C PRO A 146 17.53 15.73 -0.96
N LYS A 147 17.55 15.19 -2.19
CA LYS A 147 16.52 15.45 -3.20
C LYS A 147 15.19 14.82 -2.80
N GLN A 148 15.21 13.60 -2.26
CA GLN A 148 14.03 12.93 -1.70
C GLN A 148 13.43 13.75 -0.55
N PHE A 149 14.26 14.27 0.35
CA PHE A 149 13.79 15.09 1.46
C PHE A 149 13.17 16.42 0.98
N ALA A 150 13.79 17.09 0.00
CA ALA A 150 13.24 18.31 -0.60
C ALA A 150 11.86 18.05 -1.24
N PHE A 151 11.74 16.96 -2.00
CA PHE A 151 10.49 16.52 -2.61
C PHE A 151 9.40 16.27 -1.54
N LEU A 152 9.74 15.58 -0.45
CA LEU A 152 8.81 15.34 0.65
C LEU A 152 8.39 16.63 1.37
N LYS A 153 9.32 17.56 1.55
CA LYS A 153 9.04 18.87 2.15
C LYS A 153 8.04 19.67 1.33
N GLU A 154 8.11 19.59 0.00
CA GLU A 154 7.14 20.25 -0.89
C GLU A 154 5.75 19.62 -0.85
N LEU A 155 5.68 18.31 -0.64
CA LEU A 155 4.41 17.56 -0.58
C LEU A 155 3.80 17.50 0.82
N LEU A 156 4.52 17.95 1.84
CA LEU A 156 4.06 17.90 3.24
C LEU A 156 2.78 18.73 3.42
N GLY A 157 1.72 18.09 3.94
CA GLY A 157 0.41 18.70 4.13
C GLY A 157 -0.45 18.80 2.86
N LYS A 158 0.06 18.37 1.69
CA LYS A 158 -0.67 18.40 0.42
C LYS A 158 -1.33 17.05 0.12
N GLU A 159 -2.33 17.12 -0.76
CA GLU A 159 -3.00 15.95 -1.33
C GLU A 159 -2.25 15.43 -2.56
N VAL A 160 -2.03 14.12 -2.58
CA VAL A 160 -1.44 13.38 -3.69
C VAL A 160 -2.52 12.50 -4.31
N LYS A 161 -2.63 12.55 -5.64
CA LYS A 161 -3.53 11.71 -6.43
C LYS A 161 -2.78 10.55 -7.05
N ILE A 162 -3.51 9.50 -7.42
CA ILE A 162 -2.89 8.30 -8.02
C ILE A 162 -2.13 8.59 -9.32
N ASP A 163 -2.62 9.53 -10.14
CA ASP A 163 -2.00 9.91 -11.41
C ASP A 163 -0.59 10.53 -11.23
N GLN A 164 -0.26 11.02 -10.03
CA GLN A 164 1.07 11.55 -9.70
C GLN A 164 2.05 10.46 -9.26
N VAL A 165 1.53 9.28 -8.88
CA VAL A 165 2.33 8.18 -8.33
C VAL A 165 2.55 7.11 -9.40
N PHE A 166 1.49 6.70 -10.09
CA PHE A 166 1.53 5.63 -11.08
C PHE A 166 1.22 6.14 -12.48
N GLN A 167 1.93 5.60 -13.47
CA GLN A 167 1.66 5.82 -14.88
C GLN A 167 0.67 4.77 -15.39
N LYS A 168 -0.14 5.13 -16.39
CA LYS A 168 -1.09 4.20 -17.02
C LYS A 168 -0.32 3.08 -17.72
N GLY A 169 -0.74 1.84 -17.50
CA GLY A 169 -0.09 0.65 -18.07
C GLY A 169 1.14 0.16 -17.29
N ALA A 170 1.48 0.79 -16.16
CA ALA A 170 2.51 0.27 -15.28
C ALA A 170 2.03 -0.99 -14.55
N ASP A 171 2.93 -1.96 -14.37
CA ASP A 171 2.70 -3.13 -13.53
C ASP A 171 2.73 -2.72 -12.05
N VAL A 172 1.77 -3.24 -11.27
CA VAL A 172 1.61 -2.89 -9.87
C VAL A 172 1.41 -4.13 -9.01
N ASP A 173 2.07 -4.14 -7.85
CA ASP A 173 1.86 -5.15 -6.82
C ASP A 173 0.72 -4.74 -5.88
N VAL A 174 -0.16 -5.68 -5.55
CA VAL A 174 -1.33 -5.43 -4.69
C VAL A 174 -1.20 -6.22 -3.40
N ALA A 175 -1.12 -5.50 -2.26
CA ALA A 175 -1.19 -6.08 -0.93
C ALA A 175 -2.58 -5.84 -0.32
N ALA A 176 -3.29 -6.91 0.01
CA ALA A 176 -4.63 -6.84 0.62
C ALA A 176 -4.84 -7.98 1.62
N ILE A 177 -5.77 -7.79 2.56
CA ILE A 177 -6.22 -8.84 3.47
C ILE A 177 -7.35 -9.61 2.78
N THR A 178 -7.22 -10.95 2.77
CA THR A 178 -8.22 -11.83 2.17
C THR A 178 -9.51 -11.88 3.00
N LYS A 179 -10.60 -12.30 2.37
CA LYS A 179 -11.88 -12.48 3.08
C LYS A 179 -11.71 -13.60 4.11
N GLY A 180 -11.93 -13.27 5.39
CA GLY A 180 -11.98 -14.27 6.45
C GLY A 180 -13.15 -15.23 6.24
N LYS A 181 -12.90 -16.53 6.37
CA LYS A 181 -13.91 -17.58 6.23
C LYS A 181 -14.40 -18.17 7.56
N GLY A 182 -13.79 -17.80 8.68
CA GLY A 182 -14.15 -18.31 10.01
C GLY A 182 -13.56 -19.69 10.30
N PHE A 183 -14.24 -20.48 11.12
CA PHE A 183 -13.87 -21.88 11.36
C PHE A 183 -14.31 -22.73 10.17
N GLU A 184 -13.35 -23.23 9.39
CA GLU A 184 -13.58 -23.99 8.16
C GLU A 184 -13.32 -25.49 8.43
N ALA A 185 -14.13 -26.35 7.82
CA ALA A 185 -13.95 -27.80 7.94
C ALA A 185 -12.83 -28.27 7.01
N GLN A 186 -12.06 -29.30 7.39
CA GLN A 186 -10.85 -29.72 6.67
C GLN A 186 -11.04 -29.96 5.15
N LEU A 187 -12.25 -30.39 4.75
CA LEU A 187 -12.59 -30.62 3.34
C LEU A 187 -12.60 -29.35 2.47
N GLN A 188 -12.86 -28.18 3.07
CA GLN A 188 -12.83 -26.90 2.32
C GLN A 188 -11.40 -26.31 2.26
N ASP A 189 -10.50 -26.75 3.15
CA ASP A 189 -9.07 -26.41 3.15
C ASP A 189 -8.23 -27.31 2.21
N GLY A 190 -8.89 -28.08 1.35
CA GLY A 190 -8.25 -28.81 0.24
C GLY A 190 -8.00 -30.30 0.50
N GLU A 191 -8.53 -30.85 1.59
CA GLU A 191 -8.43 -32.29 1.84
C GLU A 191 -9.49 -33.10 1.08
N SER A 192 -9.08 -34.28 0.61
CA SER A 192 -9.98 -35.18 -0.12
C SER A 192 -10.99 -35.83 0.82
N LYS A 193 -12.24 -35.96 0.35
CA LYS A 193 -13.30 -36.65 1.08
C LYS A 193 -12.94 -38.12 1.33
N ARG A 194 -13.23 -38.62 2.53
CA ARG A 194 -13.16 -40.05 2.83
C ARG A 194 -14.22 -40.82 2.03
N ASN A 195 -13.95 -42.10 1.76
CA ASN A 195 -14.91 -42.97 1.07
C ASN A 195 -16.17 -43.22 1.93
N ASN A 196 -17.32 -43.34 1.27
CA ASN A 196 -18.65 -43.50 1.87
C ASN A 196 -18.84 -44.76 2.74
N THR A 197 -17.89 -45.69 2.75
CA THR A 197 -17.93 -46.92 3.57
C THR A 197 -17.44 -46.70 5.01
N SER A 198 -17.11 -45.46 5.39
CA SER A 198 -16.64 -45.09 6.73
C SER A 198 -17.80 -45.02 7.73
N GLN A 199 -17.66 -45.63 8.92
CA GLN A 199 -18.74 -45.65 9.93
C GLN A 199 -18.97 -44.30 10.65
N GLU A 200 -18.00 -43.38 10.62
CA GLU A 200 -18.16 -42.01 11.13
C GLU A 200 -18.23 -40.98 9.99
N LYS A 201 -18.73 -39.78 10.33
CA LYS A 201 -18.95 -38.67 9.38
C LYS A 201 -17.75 -38.47 8.42
N VAL A 202 -18.08 -38.31 7.14
CA VAL A 202 -17.17 -38.28 5.98
C VAL A 202 -16.18 -37.10 5.97
N SER A 203 -16.26 -36.17 6.94
CA SER A 203 -15.48 -34.94 7.03
C SER A 203 -14.28 -35.01 8.00
N GLY A 204 -13.78 -36.19 8.35
CA GLY A 204 -12.60 -36.34 9.21
C GLY A 204 -11.29 -36.55 8.45
N LEU A 205 -10.16 -36.09 9.01
CA LEU A 205 -8.79 -36.28 8.52
C LEU A 205 -8.27 -37.70 8.82
N LEU A 206 -7.78 -38.46 7.84
CA LEU A 206 -7.05 -39.72 8.07
C LEU A 206 -5.55 -39.40 8.21
N VAL A 207 -4.98 -39.54 9.40
CA VAL A 207 -3.53 -39.45 9.60
C VAL A 207 -2.94 -40.85 9.45
N LEU A 208 -2.01 -41.02 8.51
CA LEU A 208 -1.12 -42.19 8.41
C LEU A 208 0.25 -41.83 9.01
#